data_AF-A0A084QQ49-F1
#
_entry.id   AF-A0A084QQ49-F1
#
_cell.length_a   1.000
_cell.length_b   1.000
_cell.length_c   1.000
_cell.angle_alpha   90.00
_cell.angle_beta   90.00
_cell.angle_gamma   90.00
#
_symmetry.space_group_name_H-M   'P 1'
#
loop_
_entity.id
_entity.type
_entity.pdbx_description
1 polymer ?
#
loop_
_entity_poly.entity_id
_entity_poly.type
_entity_poly.pdbx_seq_one_letter_code
_entity_poly.pdbx_strand_id
1 'polypeptide(L)'
;MLPLEVLVNILLELDIPSLTVFRCLNHRARDLVDSLYQYASILKHCPDVLRAIISIHAAHFPCHELYITLSTTQCDTCNRVGGYLYLITCKRVCYHCFTADLKCFPISATYAARRTGMSRKRLGNLPSVRSLLGRYTGFAELSRTRIMLLDRESVREIVPETTFQSFSPPRDLTTTEPRRFMCIVTASFLIGAGQEAD
;
A
#
# COMPACT_ATOMS: atom_id res chain seq x y z
N MET A 1 30.28 4.39 -16.31
CA MET A 1 29.40 5.34 -15.60
C MET A 1 28.05 5.30 -16.30
N LEU A 2 26.96 5.10 -15.56
CA LEU A 2 25.60 5.19 -16.14
C LEU A 2 25.22 6.67 -16.32
N PRO A 3 24.48 7.04 -17.39
CA PRO A 3 23.90 8.38 -17.52
C PRO A 3 22.96 8.70 -16.36
N LEU A 4 22.84 9.99 -16.00
CA LEU A 4 22.04 10.43 -14.86
C LEU A 4 20.56 10.09 -15.05
N GLU A 5 20.06 10.24 -16.28
CA GLU A 5 18.67 9.97 -16.65
C GLU A 5 18.33 8.49 -16.45
N VAL A 6 19.26 7.60 -16.81
CA VAL A 6 19.09 6.15 -16.60
C VAL A 6 19.06 5.82 -15.12
N LEU A 7 19.93 6.46 -14.33
CA LEU A 7 19.97 6.27 -12.88
C LEU A 7 18.67 6.75 -12.22
N VAL A 8 18.15 7.92 -12.63
CA VAL A 8 16.87 8.45 -12.15
C VAL A 8 15.74 7.47 -12.45
N ASN A 9 15.66 6.95 -13.67
CA ASN A 9 14.62 5.98 -14.04
C ASN A 9 14.72 4.70 -13.19
N ILE A 10 15.93 4.15 -13.02
CA ILE A 10 16.13 2.97 -12.17
C ILE A 10 15.65 3.23 -10.74
N LEU A 11 16.01 4.38 -10.16
CA LEU A 11 15.59 4.72 -8.80
C LEU A 11 14.07 4.93 -8.70
N LEU A 12 13.43 5.50 -9.72
CA LEU A 12 11.98 5.69 -9.74
C LEU A 12 11.21 4.37 -9.88
N GLU A 13 11.83 3.31 -10.42
CA GLU A 13 11.30 1.94 -10.47
C GLU A 13 11.50 1.16 -9.16
N LEU A 14 12.26 1.69 -8.20
CA LEU A 14 12.40 1.05 -6.89
C LEU A 14 11.19 1.37 -6.01
N ASP A 15 10.82 0.40 -5.17
CA ASP A 15 9.84 0.59 -4.11
C ASP A 15 10.40 1.51 -3.00
N ILE A 16 9.50 2.13 -2.24
CA ILE A 16 9.86 3.09 -1.19
C ILE A 16 10.76 2.47 -0.10
N PRO A 17 10.49 1.24 0.43
CA PRO A 17 11.42 0.57 1.32
C PRO A 17 12.84 0.43 0.74
N SER A 18 12.97 -0.08 -0.48
CA SER A 18 14.26 -0.24 -1.17
C SER A 18 14.98 1.09 -1.40
N LEU A 19 14.25 2.13 -1.81
CA LEU A 19 14.78 3.49 -1.94
C LEU A 19 15.29 4.03 -0.61
N THR A 20 14.57 3.80 0.48
CA THR A 20 14.95 4.26 1.81
C THR A 20 16.23 3.57 2.28
N VAL A 21 16.40 2.28 1.98
CA VAL A 21 17.65 1.55 2.25
C VAL A 21 18.78 2.11 1.40
N PHE A 22 18.57 2.30 0.10
CA PHE A 22 19.57 2.87 -0.81
C PHE A 22 20.03 4.27 -0.38
N ARG A 23 19.07 5.14 0.00
CA ARG A 23 19.32 6.49 0.54
C ARG A 23 20.23 6.49 1.77
N CYS A 24 20.23 5.40 2.55
CA CYS A 24 21.04 5.27 3.77
C CYS A 24 22.46 4.75 3.52
N LEU A 25 22.82 4.32 2.30
CA LEU A 25 24.11 3.66 2.04
C LEU A 25 25.31 4.61 2.11
N ASN A 26 25.20 5.82 1.57
CA ASN A 26 26.24 6.85 1.61
C ASN A 26 25.66 8.24 1.24
N HIS A 27 26.49 9.29 1.38
CA HIS A 27 26.07 10.67 1.07
C HIS A 27 25.61 10.84 -0.38
N ARG A 28 26.33 10.25 -1.34
CA ARG A 28 25.97 10.35 -2.76
C ARG A 28 24.64 9.68 -3.07
N ALA A 29 24.37 8.53 -2.48
CA ALA A 29 23.09 7.84 -2.62
C ALA A 29 21.94 8.66 -2.02
N ARG A 30 22.19 9.32 -0.88
CA ARG A 30 21.25 10.27 -0.28
C ARG A 30 20.93 11.43 -1.22
N ASP A 31 21.96 12.09 -1.73
CA ASP A 31 21.80 13.25 -2.64
C ASP A 31 21.02 12.86 -3.90
N LEU A 32 21.31 11.67 -4.46
CA LEU A 32 20.60 11.15 -5.62
C LEU A 32 19.11 10.94 -5.34
N VAL A 33 18.76 10.25 -4.24
CA VAL A 33 17.34 10.03 -3.88
C VAL A 33 16.64 11.34 -3.55
N ASP A 34 17.29 12.25 -2.81
CA ASP A 34 16.73 13.54 -2.43
C ASP A 34 16.56 14.48 -3.65
N SER A 35 17.31 14.27 -4.72
CA SER A 35 17.15 14.99 -6.00
C SER A 35 15.98 14.50 -6.86
N LEU A 36 15.40 13.34 -6.56
CA LEU A 36 14.24 12.82 -7.30
C LEU A 36 13.01 13.67 -6.96
N TYR A 37 12.48 14.38 -7.96
CA TYR A 37 11.33 15.26 -7.78
C TYR A 37 10.12 14.54 -7.16
N GLN A 38 9.82 13.33 -7.64
CA GLN A 38 8.70 12.51 -7.15
C GLN A 38 8.87 12.19 -5.66
N TYR A 39 10.04 11.67 -5.27
CA TYR A 39 10.33 11.33 -3.88
C TYR A 39 10.32 12.56 -2.98
N ALA A 40 10.98 13.65 -3.40
CA ALA A 40 11.03 14.91 -2.65
C ALA A 40 9.63 15.52 -2.45
N SER A 41 8.78 15.47 -3.48
CA SER A 41 7.40 15.96 -3.40
C SER A 41 6.56 15.15 -2.40
N ILE A 42 6.65 13.82 -2.46
CA ILE A 42 5.95 12.96 -1.49
C ILE A 42 6.48 13.19 -0.07
N LEU A 43 7.80 13.30 0.10
CA LEU A 43 8.42 13.56 1.40
C LEU A 43 7.95 14.88 2.01
N LYS A 44 7.81 15.91 1.18
CA LYS A 44 7.37 17.24 1.61
C LYS A 44 5.88 17.29 1.95
N HIS A 45 5.03 16.69 1.13
CA HIS A 45 3.57 16.89 1.18
C HIS A 45 2.79 15.72 1.80
N CYS A 46 3.35 14.51 1.79
CA CYS A 46 2.71 13.28 2.25
C CYS A 46 3.67 12.42 3.12
N PRO A 47 4.37 12.98 4.13
CA PRO A 47 5.33 12.22 4.92
C PRO A 47 4.68 11.06 5.69
N ASP A 48 3.40 11.19 6.08
CA ASP A 48 2.66 10.12 6.77
C ASP A 48 2.44 8.89 5.89
N VAL A 49 2.26 9.08 4.58
CA VAL A 49 2.14 7.99 3.62
C VAL A 49 3.46 7.22 3.52
N LEU A 50 4.60 7.91 3.43
CA LEU A 50 5.92 7.27 3.46
C LEU A 50 6.16 6.51 4.76
N ARG A 51 5.84 7.12 5.91
CA ARG A 51 5.95 6.46 7.22
C ARG A 51 5.10 5.19 7.26
N ALA A 52 3.86 5.25 6.78
CA ALA A 52 2.97 4.10 6.75
C ALA A 52 3.56 2.98 5.87
N ILE A 53 3.98 3.30 4.64
CA ILE A 53 4.59 2.36 3.69
C ILE A 53 5.81 1.65 4.29
N ILE A 54 6.75 2.41 4.88
CA ILE A 54 7.95 1.86 5.51
C ILE A 54 7.56 0.99 6.71
N SER A 55 6.61 1.44 7.53
CA SER A 55 6.22 0.76 8.76
C SER A 55 5.55 -0.60 8.51
N ILE A 56 4.73 -0.70 7.45
CA ILE A 56 4.09 -1.96 7.04
C ILE A 56 4.86 -2.73 5.96
N HIS A 57 6.01 -2.21 5.53
CA HIS A 57 6.83 -2.78 4.47
C HIS A 57 6.05 -3.02 3.16
N ALA A 58 5.33 -1.98 2.71
CA ALA A 58 4.66 -2.01 1.40
C ALA A 58 5.69 -1.81 0.28
N ALA A 59 6.02 -2.91 -0.40
CA ALA A 59 7.10 -2.96 -1.38
C ALA A 59 6.65 -3.41 -2.78
N HIS A 60 5.34 -3.43 -3.05
CA HIS A 60 4.81 -3.98 -4.30
C HIS A 60 4.69 -2.95 -5.45
N PHE A 61 4.87 -1.67 -5.17
CA PHE A 61 4.75 -0.62 -6.18
C PHE A 61 5.97 0.32 -6.13
N PRO A 62 6.39 0.83 -7.29
CA PRO A 62 7.52 1.75 -7.40
C PRO A 62 7.16 3.17 -6.93
N CYS A 63 8.18 3.98 -6.68
CA CYS A 63 8.00 5.37 -6.25
C CYS A 63 7.22 6.22 -7.26
N HIS A 64 7.42 6.01 -8.56
CA HIS A 64 6.70 6.75 -9.59
C HIS A 64 5.18 6.47 -9.53
N GLU A 65 4.77 5.22 -9.30
CA GLU A 65 3.37 4.84 -9.19
C GLU A 65 2.72 5.51 -7.98
N LEU A 66 3.42 5.54 -6.84
CA LEU A 66 2.96 6.28 -5.65
C LEU A 66 2.76 7.76 -5.95
N TYR A 67 3.70 8.39 -6.65
CA TYR A 67 3.59 9.80 -7.01
C TYR A 67 2.38 10.06 -7.90
N ILE A 68 2.16 9.23 -8.92
CA ILE A 68 1.00 9.34 -9.81
C ILE A 68 -0.29 9.20 -9.01
N THR A 69 -0.42 8.15 -8.18
CA THR A 69 -1.62 7.93 -7.37
C THR A 69 -1.87 9.05 -6.35
N LEU A 70 -0.80 9.63 -5.78
CA LEU A 70 -0.93 10.77 -4.88
C LEU A 70 -1.33 12.06 -5.61
N SER A 71 -1.04 12.15 -6.90
CA SER A 71 -1.41 13.26 -7.78
C SER A 71 -2.84 13.16 -8.34
N THR A 72 -3.48 11.98 -8.25
CA THR A 72 -4.91 11.84 -8.60
C THR A 72 -5.80 12.17 -7.41
N THR A 73 -7.03 12.61 -7.69
CA THR A 73 -8.05 12.86 -6.65
C THR A 73 -9.14 11.79 -6.60
N GLN A 74 -9.25 10.98 -7.66
CA GLN A 74 -10.36 10.05 -7.86
C GLN A 74 -10.07 8.68 -7.25
N CYS A 75 -11.12 8.05 -6.73
CA CYS A 75 -11.14 6.68 -6.27
C CYS A 75 -11.08 5.73 -7.47
N ASP A 76 -10.13 4.79 -7.45
CA ASP A 76 -9.90 3.77 -8.48
C ASP A 76 -11.14 2.89 -8.75
N THR A 77 -12.04 2.75 -7.76
CA THR A 77 -13.21 1.87 -7.86
C THR A 77 -14.48 2.57 -8.33
N CYS A 78 -14.69 3.83 -7.95
CA CYS A 78 -15.99 4.51 -8.18
C CYS A 78 -15.87 5.94 -8.73
N ASN A 79 -14.66 6.41 -9.03
CA ASN A 79 -14.34 7.74 -9.56
C ASN A 79 -14.78 8.94 -8.69
N ARG A 80 -15.35 8.71 -7.50
CA ARG A 80 -15.58 9.76 -6.49
C ARG A 80 -14.26 10.18 -5.83
N VAL A 81 -14.25 11.29 -5.11
CA VAL A 81 -13.05 11.74 -4.39
C VAL A 81 -12.56 10.66 -3.41
N GLY A 82 -11.29 10.25 -3.55
CA GLY A 82 -10.65 9.25 -2.72
C GLY A 82 -9.70 9.88 -1.71
N GLY A 83 -10.08 9.88 -0.43
CA GLY A 83 -9.25 10.43 0.67
C GLY A 83 -8.25 9.44 1.27
N TYR A 84 -8.17 8.22 0.77
CA TYR A 84 -7.37 7.14 1.33
C TYR A 84 -6.54 6.42 0.27
N LEU A 85 -5.50 5.73 0.71
CA LEU A 85 -4.64 4.90 -0.12
C LEU A 85 -4.64 3.46 0.42
N TYR A 86 -4.96 2.50 -0.44
CA TYR A 86 -4.77 1.08 -0.19
C TYR A 86 -3.33 0.71 -0.50
N LEU A 87 -2.57 0.45 0.56
CA LEU A 87 -1.11 0.34 0.53
C LEU A 87 -0.58 -1.01 0.03
N ILE A 88 -1.43 -1.99 -0.28
CA ILE A 88 -0.91 -3.25 -0.83
C ILE A 88 -0.61 -3.10 -2.33
N THR A 89 -1.46 -2.38 -3.07
CA THR A 89 -1.36 -2.23 -4.53
C THR A 89 -1.44 -0.76 -4.98
N CYS A 90 -1.10 0.20 -4.10
CA CYS A 90 -1.11 1.64 -4.39
C CYS A 90 -2.40 2.20 -5.01
N LYS A 91 -3.58 1.84 -4.50
CA LYS A 91 -4.86 2.31 -5.06
C LYS A 91 -5.47 3.44 -4.23
N ARG A 92 -5.79 4.56 -4.88
CA ARG A 92 -6.58 5.62 -4.24
C ARG A 92 -8.03 5.16 -4.08
N VAL A 93 -8.56 5.24 -2.87
CA VAL A 93 -9.89 4.73 -2.52
C VAL A 93 -10.66 5.71 -1.64
N CYS A 94 -11.98 5.75 -1.79
CA CYS A 94 -12.86 6.51 -0.89
C CYS A 94 -13.27 5.65 0.32
N TYR A 95 -13.76 6.30 1.38
CA TYR A 95 -14.17 5.61 2.61
C TYR A 95 -15.18 4.49 2.34
N HIS A 96 -16.19 4.77 1.51
CA HIS A 96 -17.22 3.81 1.17
C HIS A 96 -16.64 2.58 0.44
N CYS A 97 -15.77 2.77 -0.56
CA CYS A 97 -15.20 1.65 -1.31
C CYS A 97 -14.32 0.77 -0.43
N PHE A 98 -13.41 1.33 0.37
CA PHE A 98 -12.51 0.47 1.14
C PHE A 98 -13.22 -0.26 2.29
N THR A 99 -14.35 0.26 2.77
CA THR A 99 -15.16 -0.38 3.84
C THR A 99 -16.16 -1.39 3.30
N ALA A 100 -16.80 -1.12 2.16
CA ALA A 100 -17.84 -1.99 1.58
C ALA A 100 -17.30 -3.03 0.59
N ASP A 101 -16.34 -2.67 -0.27
CA ASP A 101 -15.85 -3.56 -1.33
C ASP A 101 -14.86 -4.60 -0.76
N LEU A 102 -15.08 -5.88 -1.07
CA LEU A 102 -14.16 -6.95 -0.68
C LEU A 102 -12.79 -6.81 -1.34
N LYS A 103 -12.66 -6.15 -2.49
CA LYS A 103 -11.36 -5.94 -3.15
C LYS A 103 -10.34 -5.26 -2.23
N CYS A 104 -10.80 -4.31 -1.41
CA CYS A 104 -9.96 -3.61 -0.44
C CYS A 104 -9.84 -4.32 0.92
N PHE A 105 -10.32 -5.56 1.04
CA PHE A 105 -10.22 -6.33 2.27
C PHE A 105 -9.14 -7.40 2.17
N PRO A 106 -7.96 -7.17 2.78
CA PRO A 106 -6.86 -8.09 2.61
C PRO A 106 -7.12 -9.45 3.26
N ILE A 107 -6.50 -10.47 2.69
CA ILE A 107 -6.56 -11.84 3.18
C ILE A 107 -5.32 -12.11 4.02
N SER A 108 -5.46 -12.67 5.23
CA SER A 108 -4.27 -13.04 6.00
C SER A 108 -3.56 -14.23 5.35
N ALA A 109 -2.23 -14.17 5.26
CA ALA A 109 -1.45 -15.25 4.66
C ALA A 109 -1.66 -16.59 5.38
N THR A 110 -1.92 -16.56 6.69
CA THR A 110 -2.26 -17.75 7.48
C THR A 110 -3.59 -18.35 7.09
N TYR A 111 -4.61 -17.53 6.84
CA TYR A 111 -5.91 -17.97 6.39
C TYR A 111 -5.85 -18.50 4.95
N ALA A 112 -5.17 -17.77 4.05
CA ALA A 112 -4.95 -18.21 2.68
C ALA A 112 -4.24 -19.57 2.64
N ALA A 113 -3.12 -19.73 3.34
CA ALA A 113 -2.37 -21.00 3.38
C ALA A 113 -3.21 -22.18 3.87
N ARG A 114 -4.05 -21.97 4.90
CA ARG A 114 -4.96 -23.01 5.42
C ARG A 114 -6.04 -23.40 4.42
N ARG A 115 -6.56 -22.45 3.64
CA ARG A 115 -7.65 -22.68 2.68
C ARG A 115 -7.17 -23.23 1.35
N THR A 116 -5.98 -22.83 0.90
CA THR A 116 -5.47 -23.21 -0.43
C THR A 116 -4.44 -24.34 -0.38
N GLY A 117 -3.92 -24.68 0.81
CA GLY A 117 -2.80 -25.63 0.97
C GLY A 117 -1.46 -25.11 0.44
N MET A 118 -1.37 -23.84 0.05
CA MET A 118 -0.17 -23.28 -0.56
C MET A 118 0.95 -23.00 0.44
N SER A 119 2.20 -23.09 -0.04
CA SER A 119 3.36 -22.74 0.76
C SER A 119 3.41 -21.23 1.03
N ARG A 120 3.92 -20.86 2.22
CA ARG A 120 4.13 -19.44 2.59
C ARG A 120 5.06 -18.72 1.60
N LYS A 121 6.01 -19.43 0.99
CA LYS A 121 6.92 -18.86 -0.03
C LYS A 121 6.14 -18.40 -1.27
N ARG A 122 5.22 -19.23 -1.78
CA ARG A 122 4.40 -18.88 -2.94
C ARG A 122 3.46 -17.71 -2.65
N LEU A 123 2.86 -17.69 -1.45
CA LEU A 123 2.00 -16.58 -1.02
C LEU A 123 2.79 -15.28 -0.76
N GLY A 124 4.04 -15.38 -0.31
CA GLY A 124 4.90 -14.23 -0.06
C GLY A 124 5.37 -13.50 -1.33
N ASN A 125 5.21 -14.11 -2.50
CA ASN A 125 5.46 -13.46 -3.79
C ASN A 125 4.29 -12.59 -4.27
N LEU A 126 3.12 -12.70 -3.61
CA LEU A 126 1.96 -11.88 -3.93
C LEU A 126 2.10 -10.48 -3.30
N PRO A 127 1.39 -9.48 -3.83
CA PRO A 127 1.30 -8.16 -3.22
C PRO A 127 0.87 -8.30 -1.76
N SER A 128 1.73 -7.85 -0.86
CA SER A 128 1.51 -8.06 0.57
C SER A 128 2.18 -7.00 1.43
N VAL A 129 1.66 -6.87 2.65
CA VAL A 129 2.18 -5.98 3.68
C VAL A 129 2.18 -6.70 5.03
N ARG A 130 2.95 -6.14 5.97
CA ARG A 130 3.01 -6.61 7.36
C ARG A 130 2.32 -5.61 8.27
N SER A 131 1.22 -6.01 8.90
CA SER A 131 0.45 -5.12 9.77
C SER A 131 1.28 -4.56 10.93
N LEU A 132 0.85 -3.43 11.48
CA LEU A 132 1.36 -2.92 12.75
C LEU A 132 0.59 -3.50 13.93
N LEU A 133 1.13 -3.24 15.12
CA LEU A 133 0.45 -3.45 16.37
C LEU A 133 -0.42 -2.22 16.65
N GLY A 134 -1.61 -2.42 17.20
CA GLY A 134 -2.49 -1.29 17.49
C GLY A 134 -3.96 -1.64 17.51
N ARG A 135 -4.77 -0.67 17.93
CA ARG A 135 -6.22 -0.72 17.88
C ARG A 135 -6.68 0.02 16.63
N TYR A 136 -7.31 -0.69 15.72
CA TYR A 136 -7.64 -0.18 14.38
C TYR A 136 -9.10 0.23 14.21
N THR A 137 -9.98 -0.27 15.07
CA THR A 137 -11.39 0.14 15.12
C THR A 137 -11.77 0.43 16.58
N GLY A 138 -12.85 1.20 16.79
CA GLY A 138 -13.29 1.58 18.14
C GLY A 138 -13.64 0.39 19.02
N PHE A 139 -14.06 -0.73 18.42
CA PHE A 139 -14.60 -1.90 19.14
C PHE A 139 -13.72 -3.15 19.01
N ALA A 140 -12.70 -3.17 18.14
CA ALA A 140 -11.80 -4.32 18.04
C ALA A 140 -10.80 -4.36 19.20
N GLU A 141 -10.39 -5.56 19.57
CA GLU A 141 -9.26 -5.77 20.47
C GLU A 141 -7.96 -5.20 19.89
N LEU A 142 -7.00 -4.95 20.79
CA LEU A 142 -5.65 -4.57 20.39
C LEU A 142 -5.02 -5.68 19.53
N SER A 143 -4.59 -5.35 18.32
CA SER A 143 -3.78 -6.25 17.51
C SER A 143 -2.40 -6.37 18.14
N ARG A 144 -2.17 -7.48 18.85
CA ARG A 144 -0.92 -7.76 19.59
C ARG A 144 0.16 -8.43 18.74
N THR A 145 -0.16 -8.83 17.51
CA THR A 145 0.79 -9.49 16.61
C THR A 145 0.79 -8.84 15.24
N ARG A 146 1.97 -8.85 14.59
CA ARG A 146 2.08 -8.44 13.19
C ARG A 146 1.71 -9.62 12.29
N ILE A 147 0.70 -9.43 11.46
CA ILE A 147 0.24 -10.43 10.50
C ILE A 147 0.58 -10.00 9.07
N MET A 148 0.82 -10.99 8.20
CA MET A 148 0.99 -10.74 6.78
C MET A 148 -0.37 -10.71 6.10
N LEU A 149 -0.62 -9.64 5.37
CA LEU A 149 -1.87 -9.34 4.68
C LEU A 149 -1.57 -9.32 3.18
N LEU A 150 -2.29 -10.16 2.44
CA LEU A 150 -2.20 -10.32 1.00
C LEU A 150 -3.34 -9.54 0.33
N ASP A 151 -3.07 -9.03 -0.86
CA ASP A 151 -4.12 -8.49 -1.70
C ASP A 151 -5.16 -9.56 -2.07
N ARG A 152 -6.45 -9.21 -2.03
CA ARG A 152 -7.52 -10.18 -2.29
C ARG A 152 -7.55 -10.60 -3.77
N GLU A 153 -7.45 -9.66 -4.69
CA GLU A 153 -7.56 -9.97 -6.13
C GLU A 153 -6.36 -10.80 -6.59
N SER A 154 -5.17 -10.49 -6.07
CA SER A 154 -3.97 -11.29 -6.35
C SER A 154 -4.08 -12.74 -5.86
N VAL A 155 -4.75 -12.99 -4.72
CA VAL A 155 -5.05 -14.35 -4.25
C VAL A 155 -6.12 -15.02 -5.12
N ARG A 156 -7.10 -14.26 -5.64
CA ARG A 156 -8.13 -14.77 -6.53
C ARG A 156 -7.54 -15.30 -7.83
N GLU A 157 -6.57 -14.60 -8.40
CA GLU A 157 -5.95 -14.96 -9.69
C GLU A 157 -5.16 -16.29 -9.66
N ILE A 158 -4.62 -16.66 -8.50
CA ILE A 158 -3.76 -17.83 -8.34
C ILE A 158 -4.47 -19.06 -7.75
N VAL A 159 -5.75 -18.94 -7.41
CA VAL A 159 -6.56 -19.95 -6.72
C VAL A 159 -7.80 -20.29 -7.55
N PRO A 160 -8.23 -21.57 -7.63
CA PRO A 160 -9.47 -21.91 -8.31
C PRO A 160 -10.69 -21.18 -7.72
N GLU A 161 -11.60 -20.70 -8.58
CA GLU A 161 -12.80 -19.97 -8.17
C GLU A 161 -13.61 -20.70 -7.08
N THR A 162 -13.72 -22.03 -7.15
CA THR A 162 -14.39 -22.85 -6.12
C THR A 162 -13.76 -22.71 -4.74
N THR A 163 -12.43 -22.66 -4.68
CA THR A 163 -11.69 -22.47 -3.44
C THR A 163 -11.82 -21.03 -2.96
N PHE A 164 -11.76 -20.05 -3.87
CA PHE A 164 -11.89 -18.64 -3.54
C PHE A 164 -13.29 -18.27 -3.00
N GLN A 165 -14.35 -18.84 -3.57
CA GLN A 165 -15.72 -18.69 -3.05
C GLN A 165 -15.90 -19.21 -1.62
N SER A 166 -15.04 -20.14 -1.18
CA SER A 166 -15.04 -20.60 0.22
C SER A 166 -14.50 -19.57 1.22
N PHE A 167 -13.91 -18.46 0.74
CA PHE A 167 -13.35 -17.40 1.58
C PHE A 167 -14.48 -16.51 2.06
N SER A 168 -15.15 -16.93 3.13
CA SER A 168 -16.21 -16.13 3.72
C SER A 168 -15.62 -14.87 4.38
N PRO A 169 -16.06 -13.66 4.00
CA PRO A 169 -15.74 -12.48 4.76
C PRO A 169 -16.38 -12.55 6.15
N PRO A 170 -15.82 -11.85 7.15
CA PRO A 170 -16.49 -11.60 8.42
C PRO A 170 -17.85 -10.94 8.20
N ARG A 171 -18.79 -11.22 9.11
CA ARG A 171 -20.15 -10.65 9.07
C ARG A 171 -20.16 -9.14 9.29
N ASP A 172 -19.25 -8.66 10.13
CA ASP A 172 -19.04 -7.23 10.37
C ASP A 172 -17.65 -6.83 9.87
N LEU A 173 -17.66 -5.95 8.89
CA LEU A 173 -16.47 -5.54 8.15
C LEU A 173 -15.94 -4.18 8.61
N THR A 174 -16.67 -3.45 9.45
CA THR A 174 -16.37 -2.05 9.77
C THR A 174 -16.05 -1.84 11.24
N THR A 175 -16.72 -2.57 12.13
CA THR A 175 -16.73 -2.26 13.56
C THR A 175 -15.78 -3.18 14.33
N THR A 176 -15.78 -4.48 14.04
CA THR A 176 -14.97 -5.49 14.73
C THR A 176 -13.85 -6.09 13.89
N GLU A 177 -13.82 -5.88 12.57
CA GLU A 177 -12.80 -6.41 11.67
C GLU A 177 -11.68 -5.38 11.39
N PRO A 178 -10.50 -5.51 12.03
CA PRO A 178 -9.45 -4.50 11.92
C PRO A 178 -8.63 -4.60 10.63
N ARG A 179 -8.62 -5.74 9.91
CA ARG A 179 -7.69 -5.97 8.79
C ARG A 179 -7.83 -4.98 7.65
N ARG A 180 -9.03 -4.44 7.41
CA ARG A 180 -9.26 -3.40 6.39
C ARG A 180 -8.44 -2.15 6.67
N PHE A 181 -8.38 -1.74 7.93
CA PHE A 181 -7.72 -0.52 8.35
C PHE A 181 -6.20 -0.69 8.52
N MET A 182 -5.70 -1.93 8.57
CA MET A 182 -4.27 -2.22 8.72
C MET A 182 -3.43 -1.84 7.48
N CYS A 183 -4.07 -1.71 6.32
CA CYS A 183 -3.42 -1.45 5.02
C CYS A 183 -3.91 -0.15 4.38
N ILE A 184 -4.60 0.70 5.15
CA ILE A 184 -5.20 1.95 4.67
C ILE A 184 -4.54 3.11 5.40
N VAL A 185 -4.18 4.15 4.65
CA VAL A 185 -3.71 5.42 5.19
C VAL A 185 -4.51 6.55 4.58
N THR A 186 -4.76 7.61 5.35
CA THR A 186 -5.27 8.87 4.80
C THR A 186 -4.22 9.46 3.87
N ALA A 187 -4.63 9.86 2.68
CA ALA A 187 -3.71 10.34 1.66
C ALA A 187 -4.17 11.68 1.11
N SER A 188 -3.44 12.73 1.48
CA SER A 188 -3.56 14.06 0.89
C SER A 188 -3.26 14.01 -0.61
N PHE A 189 -3.70 15.05 -1.32
CA PHE A 189 -3.42 15.21 -2.74
C PHE A 189 -2.12 16.00 -2.91
N LEU A 190 -1.26 15.56 -3.83
CA LEU A 190 -0.17 16.40 -4.30
C LEU A 190 -0.77 17.47 -5.21
N ILE A 191 -1.14 18.60 -4.62
CA ILE A 191 -1.45 19.80 -5.41
C ILE A 191 -0.12 20.23 -6.02
N GLY A 192 0.00 20.14 -7.35
CA GLY A 192 1.18 20.64 -8.05
C GLY A 192 1.46 22.07 -7.60
N ALA A 193 2.72 22.36 -7.29
CA ALA A 193 3.18 23.74 -7.11
C ALA A 193 2.85 24.50 -8.41
N GLY A 194 1.72 25.22 -8.42
CA GLY A 194 1.16 25.79 -9.64
C GLY A 194 -0.34 26.10 -9.66
N GLN A 195 -1.04 26.06 -8.52
CA GLN A 195 -2.30 26.80 -8.36
C GLN A 195 -2.26 27.53 -7.03
N GLU A 196 -1.66 28.72 -7.05
CA GLU A 196 -2.15 29.80 -6.21
C GLU A 196 -3.62 29.99 -6.62
N ALA A 197 -4.52 29.80 -5.66
CA ALA A 197 -5.91 30.16 -5.84
C ALA A 197 -6.00 31.69 -5.71
N ASP A 198 -6.37 32.33 -6.82
CA ASP A 198 -6.94 33.68 -6.83
C ASP A 198 -8.18 33.78 -5.90
#